data_AF-N1RRE2-F1
#
_entry.id   AF-N1RRE2-F1
#
_cell.length_a   1.000
_cell.length_b   1.000
_cell.length_c   1.000
_cell.angle_alpha   90.00
_cell.angle_beta   90.00
_cell.angle_gamma   90.00
#
_symmetry.space_group_name_H-M   'P 1'
#
loop_
_entity.id
_entity.type
_entity.pdbx_description
1 polymer ?
#
loop_
_entity_poly.entity_id
_entity_poly.type
_entity_poly.pdbx_seq_one_letter_code
_entity_poly.pdbx_strand_id
1 'polypeptide(L)'
;MRLLHLVTLRQHRATPTHTLPRGHQRRIRARPSNLDRAPQAVQIQALELLRTRRIFTRTSVQTAPKQFVFIPVLEAVSGGEARVTAHLNDFLYIAYWHNPEDGFVNLEEADGGNDADTASTGSVVKRGPGDETSSDPPQIVESDISYLGTLSKEAQVDVEIIRYQMNIVSFLRMHRAVAGGISPTATKHFGQLMRCLAALHCLDFVTPALVGLAARKVYLHRIQLTPPEKERSMQWGSRLEAVEALLEDVGPEDVIEDVLGMVTAPV
;
A
#
# COMPACT_ATOMS: atom_id res chain seq x y z
N MET A 1 13.60 -5.37 3.26
CA MET A 1 13.06 -4.17 2.60
C MET A 1 11.62 -4.48 2.27
N ARG A 2 10.70 -3.65 2.73
CA ARG A 2 9.26 -3.87 2.61
C ARG A 2 8.80 -3.05 1.41
N LEU A 3 8.43 -3.71 0.32
CA LEU A 3 7.67 -3.07 -0.75
C LEU A 3 6.35 -3.83 -0.85
N LEU A 4 5.24 -3.11 -0.67
CA LEU A 4 3.90 -3.67 -0.75
C LEU A 4 3.03 -2.70 -1.52
N HIS A 5 2.85 -3.00 -2.81
CA HIS A 5 1.83 -2.38 -3.63
C HIS A 5 0.48 -3.05 -3.32
N LEU A 6 -0.50 -2.23 -2.95
CA LEU A 6 -1.92 -2.57 -2.97
C LEU A 6 -2.34 -2.61 -4.45
N VAL A 7 -3.06 -3.64 -4.87
CA VAL A 7 -3.78 -3.66 -6.14
C VAL A 7 -5.17 -4.16 -5.81
N THR A 8 -6.14 -3.27 -5.92
CA THR A 8 -7.56 -3.53 -5.78
C THR A 8 -8.10 -3.89 -7.16
N LEU A 9 -8.58 -5.11 -7.31
CA LEU A 9 -9.22 -5.59 -8.53
C LEU A 9 -10.44 -6.41 -8.13
N ARG A 10 -11.60 -5.99 -8.65
CA ARG A 10 -12.88 -6.68 -8.55
C ARG A 10 -12.88 -7.77 -9.62
N GLN A 11 -13.23 -9.02 -9.28
CA GLN A 11 -14.29 -9.78 -9.98
C GLN A 11 -14.35 -11.27 -9.61
N HIS A 12 -15.61 -11.72 -9.61
CA HIS A 12 -16.19 -13.04 -9.86
C HIS A 12 -15.79 -14.28 -9.05
N ARG A 13 -16.80 -14.70 -8.27
CA ARG A 13 -17.05 -15.99 -7.63
C ARG A 13 -16.59 -17.19 -8.47
N ALA A 14 -15.59 -17.92 -7.99
CA ALA A 14 -15.36 -19.32 -8.34
C ALA A 14 -14.65 -20.05 -7.19
N THR A 15 -15.33 -21.02 -6.59
CA THR A 15 -14.68 -22.11 -5.85
C THR A 15 -13.89 -22.97 -6.84
N PRO A 16 -12.66 -23.39 -6.49
CA PRO A 16 -12.49 -24.85 -6.38
C PRO A 16 -11.48 -25.28 -5.31
N THR A 17 -11.82 -26.39 -4.68
CA THR A 17 -10.92 -27.33 -4.03
C THR A 17 -9.90 -27.87 -5.03
N HIS A 18 -8.60 -27.74 -4.78
CA HIS A 18 -7.61 -28.66 -5.36
C HIS A 18 -6.38 -28.84 -4.47
N THR A 19 -6.03 -30.11 -4.30
CA THR A 19 -4.91 -30.68 -3.56
C THR A 19 -3.56 -30.33 -4.20
N LEU A 20 -2.53 -30.17 -3.36
CA LEU A 20 -1.14 -29.86 -3.76
C LEU A 20 -0.34 -31.12 -4.13
N PRO A 21 0.44 -31.11 -5.23
CA PRO A 21 1.69 -31.86 -5.32
C PRO A 21 2.90 -30.98 -4.92
N ARG A 22 3.90 -31.67 -4.36
CA ARG A 22 5.14 -31.14 -3.78
C ARG A 22 6.22 -30.88 -4.84
N GLY A 23 7.02 -29.84 -4.61
CA GLY A 23 8.27 -29.58 -5.32
C GLY A 23 8.35 -28.14 -5.80
N HIS A 24 9.49 -27.48 -5.52
CA HIS A 24 9.82 -26.07 -5.77
C HIS A 24 9.38 -25.10 -4.66
N GLN A 25 10.36 -24.41 -4.08
CA GLN A 25 10.24 -23.39 -3.05
C GLN A 25 9.17 -22.36 -3.45
N ARG A 26 7.97 -22.54 -2.91
CA ARG A 26 6.86 -21.63 -3.15
C ARG A 26 7.16 -20.31 -2.44
N ARG A 27 7.38 -19.24 -3.20
CA ARG A 27 7.12 -17.88 -2.72
C ARG A 27 5.66 -17.85 -2.28
N ILE A 28 5.42 -17.89 -0.97
CA ILE A 28 4.06 -17.83 -0.42
C ILE A 28 3.59 -16.39 -0.55
N ARG A 29 2.92 -16.08 -1.67
CA ARG A 29 2.15 -14.86 -1.85
C ARG A 29 0.76 -15.11 -1.27
N ALA A 30 0.55 -14.71 -0.01
CA ALA A 30 -0.77 -14.72 0.59
C ALA A 30 -1.53 -13.47 0.14
N ARG A 31 -2.63 -13.65 -0.60
CA ARG A 31 -3.57 -12.60 -1.01
C ARG A 31 -4.93 -12.85 -0.36
N PRO A 32 -5.15 -12.44 0.91
CA PRO A 32 -6.49 -12.47 1.48
C PRO A 32 -7.34 -11.39 0.80
N SER A 33 -8.48 -11.78 0.24
CA SER A 33 -9.53 -10.86 -0.19
C SER A 33 -10.40 -10.47 1.01
N ASN A 34 -10.71 -9.18 1.13
CA ASN A 34 -11.61 -8.59 2.11
C ASN A 34 -11.25 -8.94 3.57
N LEU A 35 -10.02 -8.61 3.96
CA LEU A 35 -9.52 -8.80 5.32
C LEU A 35 -10.26 -7.95 6.37
N ASP A 36 -10.93 -6.88 5.93
CA ASP A 36 -11.84 -6.06 6.74
C ASP A 36 -13.00 -6.89 7.32
N ARG A 37 -13.58 -7.81 6.54
CA ARG A 37 -14.70 -8.66 6.97
C ARG A 37 -14.27 -9.91 7.72
N ALA A 38 -12.97 -10.18 7.79
CA ALA A 38 -12.46 -11.37 8.45
C ALA A 38 -12.64 -11.29 9.97
N PRO A 39 -12.92 -12.42 10.65
CA PRO A 39 -13.02 -12.46 12.11
C PRO A 39 -11.75 -11.93 12.78
N GLN A 40 -11.91 -11.31 13.95
CA GLN A 40 -10.78 -10.71 14.69
C GLN A 40 -9.64 -11.70 14.95
N ALA A 41 -9.95 -12.97 15.19
CA ALA A 41 -8.96 -14.03 15.37
C ALA A 41 -8.04 -14.20 14.14
N VAL A 42 -8.59 -14.09 12.92
CA VAL A 42 -7.82 -14.19 11.67
C VAL A 42 -6.93 -12.97 11.49
N GLN A 43 -7.42 -11.77 11.82
CA GLN A 43 -6.63 -10.55 11.78
C GLN A 43 -5.47 -10.59 12.80
N ILE A 44 -5.71 -11.13 14.00
CA ILE A 44 -4.66 -11.33 15.02
C ILE A 44 -3.62 -12.32 14.54
N GLN A 45 -4.02 -13.45 13.95
CA GLN A 45 -3.08 -14.41 13.37
C GLN A 45 -2.25 -13.80 12.23
N ALA A 46 -2.86 -12.98 11.37
CA ALA A 46 -2.14 -12.25 10.33
C ALA A 46 -1.12 -11.27 10.95
N LEU A 47 -1.49 -10.57 12.02
CA LEU A 47 -0.59 -9.70 12.77
C LEU A 47 0.57 -10.48 13.40
N GLU A 48 0.31 -11.64 13.99
CA GLU A 48 1.34 -12.52 14.56
C GLU A 48 2.33 -13.00 13.49
N LEU A 49 1.81 -13.38 12.32
CA LEU A 49 2.63 -13.75 11.18
C LEU A 49 3.52 -12.58 10.73
N LEU A 50 2.98 -11.36 10.65
CA LEU A 50 3.75 -10.17 10.26
C LEU A 50 4.81 -9.78 11.30
N ARG A 51 4.49 -9.91 12.60
CA ARG A 51 5.37 -9.52 13.70
C ARG A 51 6.46 -10.54 13.96
N THR A 52 6.11 -11.81 14.04
CA THR A 52 7.01 -12.89 14.48
C THR A 52 7.58 -13.70 13.32
N ARG A 53 7.03 -13.55 12.10
CA ARG A 53 7.31 -14.40 10.94
C ARG A 53 7.07 -15.89 11.21
N ARG A 54 6.20 -16.20 12.17
CA ARG A 54 5.83 -17.56 12.51
C ARG A 54 4.31 -17.63 12.62
N ILE A 55 3.76 -18.74 12.17
CA ILE A 55 2.36 -19.09 12.38
C ILE A 55 2.31 -20.34 13.25
N PHE A 56 1.53 -20.26 14.31
CA PHE A 56 1.32 -21.36 15.24
C PHE A 56 0.06 -22.11 14.81
N THR A 57 0.23 -23.37 14.44
CA THR A 57 -0.89 -24.31 14.25
C THR A 57 -0.92 -25.25 15.46
N ARG A 58 -2.04 -25.97 15.67
CA ARG A 58 -2.20 -26.89 16.80
C ARG A 58 -1.09 -27.95 16.87
N THR A 59 -0.48 -28.29 15.74
CA THR A 59 0.46 -29.41 15.61
C THR A 59 1.85 -29.00 15.14
N SER A 60 2.06 -27.76 14.71
CA SER A 60 3.37 -27.32 14.20
C SER A 60 3.51 -25.80 14.18
N VAL A 61 4.76 -25.35 14.30
CA VAL A 61 5.13 -23.95 14.06
C VAL A 61 5.70 -23.86 12.65
N GLN A 62 5.06 -23.08 11.78
CA GLN A 62 5.59 -22.83 10.44
C GLN A 62 6.24 -21.45 10.43
N THR A 63 7.49 -21.38 9.95
CA THR A 63 8.23 -20.12 9.82
C THR A 63 8.07 -19.59 8.40
N ALA A 64 7.76 -18.30 8.27
CA ALA A 64 7.65 -17.62 6.99
C ALA A 64 9.04 -17.46 6.34
N PRO A 65 9.14 -17.48 5.00
CA PRO A 65 10.39 -17.23 4.28
C PRO A 65 11.05 -15.90 4.66
N LYS A 66 12.38 -15.80 4.49
CA LYS A 66 13.14 -14.56 4.76
C LYS A 66 12.63 -13.37 3.95
N GLN A 67 12.27 -13.62 2.68
CA GLN A 67 11.60 -12.67 1.80
C GLN A 67 10.10 -12.96 1.81
N PHE A 68 9.35 -12.19 2.60
CA PHE A 68 7.91 -12.36 2.75
C PHE A 68 7.19 -11.03 2.52
N VAL A 69 6.14 -11.08 1.73
CA VAL A 69 5.34 -9.95 1.28
C VAL A 69 3.86 -10.32 1.47
N PHE A 70 3.14 -9.50 2.23
CA PHE A 70 1.73 -9.71 2.56
C PHE A 70 0.86 -8.61 1.96
N ILE A 71 0.08 -8.94 0.94
CA ILE A 71 -0.77 -7.99 0.21
C ILE A 71 -2.23 -8.25 0.58
N PRO A 72 -2.79 -7.55 1.57
CA PRO A 72 -4.23 -7.57 1.78
C PRO A 72 -4.90 -6.77 0.67
N VAL A 73 -6.01 -7.30 0.15
CA VAL A 73 -6.86 -6.58 -0.80
C VAL A 73 -8.18 -6.30 -0.10
N LEU A 74 -8.60 -5.04 -0.10
CA LEU A 74 -9.80 -4.58 0.59
C LEU A 74 -10.72 -3.88 -0.41
N GLU A 75 -12.02 -4.08 -0.26
CA GLU A 75 -13.06 -3.37 -1.02
C GLU A 75 -13.57 -2.18 -0.19
N ALA A 76 -13.56 -0.98 -0.76
CA ALA A 76 -14.06 0.24 -0.13
C ALA A 76 -14.84 1.08 -1.16
N VAL A 77 -15.58 2.09 -0.70
CA VAL A 77 -16.19 3.09 -1.60
C VAL A 77 -15.21 4.23 -1.88
N SER A 78 -14.41 4.61 -0.88
CA SER A 78 -13.34 5.60 -1.02
C SER A 78 -12.01 5.15 -0.42
N GLY A 79 -10.92 5.74 -0.89
CA GLY A 79 -9.56 5.53 -0.36
C GLY A 79 -9.52 5.81 1.14
N GLY A 80 -9.03 4.83 1.92
CA GLY A 80 -8.89 4.96 3.37
C GLY A 80 -10.14 4.61 4.20
N GLU A 81 -11.27 4.30 3.57
CA GLU A 81 -12.50 3.95 4.28
C GLU A 81 -12.48 2.49 4.80
N ALA A 82 -12.02 1.55 3.97
CA ALA A 82 -11.86 0.16 4.37
C ALA A 82 -10.69 0.01 5.34
N ARG A 83 -11.03 -0.34 6.59
CA ARG A 83 -10.07 -0.39 7.69
C ARG A 83 -10.00 -1.77 8.31
N VAL A 84 -8.78 -2.14 8.65
CA VAL A 84 -8.49 -3.32 9.48
C VAL A 84 -8.28 -2.84 10.92
N THR A 85 -8.14 -3.76 11.88
CA THR A 85 -7.75 -3.43 13.26
C THR A 85 -6.56 -2.46 13.28
N ALA A 86 -6.62 -1.46 14.17
CA ALA A 86 -5.64 -0.37 14.24
C ALA A 86 -4.18 -0.88 14.30
N HIS A 87 -3.95 -1.95 15.07
CA HIS A 87 -2.64 -2.58 15.18
C HIS A 87 -2.17 -3.19 13.86
N LEU A 88 -3.04 -3.88 13.12
CA LEU A 88 -2.66 -4.47 11.84
C LEU A 88 -2.40 -3.37 10.80
N ASN A 89 -3.23 -2.33 10.80
CA ASN A 89 -3.08 -1.17 9.93
C ASN A 89 -1.71 -0.47 10.11
N ASP A 90 -1.23 -0.36 11.35
CA ASP A 90 0.07 0.23 11.67
C ASP A 90 1.26 -0.57 11.12
N PHE A 91 1.10 -1.89 10.93
CA PHE A 91 2.13 -2.77 10.36
C PHE A 91 2.12 -2.77 8.82
N LEU A 92 1.04 -2.31 8.19
CA LEU A 92 0.97 -2.16 6.73
C LEU A 92 1.81 -0.96 6.29
N TYR A 93 2.65 -1.19 5.30
CA TYR A 93 3.70 -0.26 4.93
C TYR A 93 3.21 0.85 3.99
N ILE A 94 2.48 0.45 2.95
CA ILE A 94 1.95 1.32 1.89
C ILE A 94 0.52 0.87 1.62
N ALA A 95 -0.33 1.83 1.27
CA ALA A 95 -1.60 1.58 0.62
C ALA A 95 -1.64 2.28 -0.75
N TYR A 96 -2.43 1.72 -1.64
CA TYR A 96 -2.66 2.27 -2.97
C TYR A 96 -4.12 2.10 -3.31
N TRP A 97 -4.82 3.21 -3.49
CA TRP A 97 -6.20 3.20 -3.94
C TRP A 97 -6.24 3.02 -5.45
N HIS A 98 -7.20 2.25 -5.94
CA HIS A 98 -7.46 2.10 -7.37
C HIS A 98 -8.91 2.51 -7.61
N ASN A 99 -9.09 3.60 -8.35
CA ASN A 99 -10.41 4.04 -8.76
C ASN A 99 -10.87 3.15 -9.94
N PRO A 100 -12.07 2.56 -9.91
CA PRO A 100 -12.60 1.80 -11.05
C PRO A 100 -12.72 2.64 -12.34
N GLU A 101 -12.75 3.97 -12.25
CA GLU A 101 -12.80 4.86 -13.41
C GLU A 101 -11.44 5.07 -14.09
N ASP A 102 -10.32 4.76 -13.42
CA ASP A 102 -8.96 4.93 -13.97
C ASP A 102 -8.62 3.92 -15.08
N GLY A 103 -9.54 3.01 -15.40
CA GLY A 103 -9.31 1.93 -16.36
C GLY A 103 -8.32 0.89 -15.85
N PHE A 104 -8.25 -0.25 -16.54
CA PHE A 104 -7.23 -1.25 -16.26
C PHE A 104 -6.09 -1.04 -17.24
N VAL A 105 -5.07 -0.27 -16.82
CA VAL A 105 -3.89 0.09 -17.63
C VAL A 105 -3.21 -1.12 -18.32
N ASN A 106 -3.36 -2.32 -17.77
CA ASN A 106 -2.77 -3.55 -18.31
C ASN A 106 -3.77 -4.46 -19.08
N LEU A 107 -5.03 -4.04 -19.27
CA LEU A 107 -6.00 -4.76 -20.11
C LEU A 107 -6.20 -4.09 -21.47
N GLU A 108 -5.83 -2.81 -21.63
CA GLU A 108 -6.01 -2.06 -22.87
C GLU A 108 -5.01 -2.48 -23.97
N GLU A 109 -3.83 -3.01 -23.61
CA GLU A 109 -2.93 -3.67 -24.57
C GLU A 109 -3.52 -4.96 -25.16
N ALA A 110 -4.65 -5.47 -24.64
CA ALA A 110 -5.34 -6.63 -25.18
C ALA A 110 -6.44 -6.30 -26.21
N ASP A 111 -6.84 -5.03 -26.36
CA ASP A 111 -7.98 -4.64 -27.23
C ASP A 111 -7.62 -3.64 -28.35
N GLY A 112 -6.36 -3.19 -28.42
CA GLY A 112 -5.86 -2.32 -29.48
C GLY A 112 -5.42 -3.08 -30.73
N GLY A 113 -6.36 -3.56 -31.55
CA GLY A 113 -5.99 -4.21 -32.82
C GLY A 113 -7.13 -4.73 -33.69
N ASN A 114 -8.20 -3.95 -33.89
CA ASN A 114 -9.15 -4.22 -34.96
C ASN A 114 -8.95 -3.24 -36.11
N ASP A 115 -7.84 -3.39 -36.85
CA ASP A 115 -7.73 -2.93 -38.23
C ASP A 115 -6.71 -3.78 -39.01
N ALA A 116 -7.28 -4.58 -39.91
CA ALA A 116 -6.74 -5.13 -41.16
C ALA A 116 -5.30 -5.71 -41.17
N ASP A 117 -5.26 -7.04 -41.19
CA ASP A 117 -4.52 -7.87 -42.15
C ASP A 117 -3.16 -7.32 -42.65
N THR A 118 -2.06 -7.85 -42.11
CA THR A 118 -1.13 -8.76 -42.82
C THR A 118 0.23 -8.73 -42.11
N ALA A 119 0.75 -9.92 -41.79
CA ALA A 119 2.13 -10.23 -41.37
C ALA A 119 2.52 -9.99 -39.89
N SER A 120 2.18 -10.95 -39.03
CA SER A 120 3.23 -11.84 -38.48
C SER A 120 2.62 -12.91 -37.58
N THR A 121 2.47 -14.08 -38.17
CA THR A 121 2.34 -15.37 -37.49
C THR A 121 3.53 -15.59 -36.56
N GLY A 122 3.32 -15.42 -35.25
CA GLY A 122 4.38 -15.51 -34.25
C GLY A 122 3.87 -15.83 -32.85
N SER A 123 2.99 -16.81 -32.73
CA SER A 123 2.68 -17.56 -31.50
C SER A 123 1.98 -16.80 -30.36
N VAL A 124 0.66 -16.62 -30.49
CA VAL A 124 -0.25 -16.60 -29.33
C VAL A 124 -1.34 -17.62 -29.57
N VAL A 125 -1.11 -18.84 -29.07
CA VAL A 125 -2.14 -19.87 -28.95
C VAL A 125 -3.14 -19.40 -27.91
N LYS A 126 -4.39 -19.27 -28.36
CA LYS A 126 -5.63 -19.11 -27.60
C LYS A 126 -5.54 -19.85 -26.24
N ARG A 127 -5.25 -19.15 -25.14
CA ARG A 127 -5.23 -19.73 -23.78
C ARG A 127 -6.66 -20.02 -23.35
N GLY A 128 -7.02 -21.31 -23.36
CA GLY A 128 -8.21 -21.80 -22.68
C GLY A 128 -8.05 -21.73 -21.15
N PRO A 129 -9.17 -21.80 -20.40
CA PRO A 129 -9.16 -21.79 -18.94
C PRO A 129 -8.58 -23.12 -18.43
N GLY A 130 -7.26 -23.20 -18.36
CA GLY A 130 -6.53 -24.42 -17.99
C GLY A 130 -5.02 -24.38 -18.23
N ASP A 131 -4.47 -23.33 -18.86
CA ASP A 131 -3.04 -23.24 -19.16
C ASP A 131 -2.36 -22.12 -18.34
N GLU A 132 -2.23 -22.37 -17.04
CA GLU A 132 -1.54 -21.47 -16.09
C GLU A 132 -0.10 -21.92 -15.84
N THR A 133 0.77 -21.77 -16.84
CA THR A 133 2.20 -21.51 -16.58
C THR A 133 2.84 -20.87 -17.81
N SER A 134 2.63 -19.56 -18.03
CA SER A 134 3.72 -18.76 -18.59
C SER A 134 4.80 -18.66 -17.54
N SER A 135 5.63 -19.70 -17.50
CA SER A 135 6.86 -19.74 -16.73
C SER A 135 7.92 -18.92 -17.46
N ASP A 136 7.67 -17.63 -17.65
CA ASP A 136 8.77 -16.72 -17.88
C ASP A 136 9.64 -16.76 -16.62
N PRO A 137 10.96 -17.00 -16.74
CA PRO A 137 11.83 -16.99 -15.58
C PRO A 137 11.70 -15.63 -14.89
N PRO A 138 11.70 -15.59 -13.55
CA PRO A 138 11.61 -14.33 -12.83
C PRO A 138 12.74 -13.41 -13.28
N GLN A 139 12.40 -12.29 -13.93
CA GLN A 139 13.37 -11.32 -14.44
C GLN A 139 14.23 -10.68 -13.34
N ILE A 140 13.78 -10.77 -12.08
CA ILE A 140 14.48 -10.25 -10.91
C ILE A 140 14.90 -11.42 -10.01
N VAL A 141 16.21 -11.57 -9.85
CA VAL A 141 16.81 -12.64 -9.03
C VAL A 141 16.83 -12.22 -7.55
N GLU A 142 16.92 -13.20 -6.65
CA GLU A 142 16.96 -12.95 -5.20
C GLU A 142 18.15 -12.06 -4.77
N SER A 143 19.28 -12.20 -5.47
CA SER A 143 20.48 -11.37 -5.30
C SER A 143 20.17 -9.90 -5.53
N ASP A 144 19.40 -9.59 -6.58
CA ASP A 144 19.14 -8.23 -7.02
C ASP A 144 18.22 -7.50 -6.02
N ILE A 145 17.25 -8.24 -5.45
CA ILE A 145 16.40 -7.73 -4.36
C ILE A 145 17.25 -7.41 -3.12
N SER A 146 18.26 -8.24 -2.85
CA SER A 146 19.16 -8.03 -1.70
C SER A 146 20.10 -6.85 -1.93
N TYR A 147 20.54 -6.65 -3.18
CA TYR A 147 21.36 -5.51 -3.61
C TYR A 147 20.56 -4.19 -3.59
N LEU A 148 19.34 -4.18 -4.10
CA LEU A 148 18.42 -3.04 -3.93
C LEU A 148 18.16 -2.78 -2.43
N GLY A 149 18.12 -3.86 -1.65
CA GLY A 149 18.24 -3.94 -0.20
C GLY A 149 19.28 -3.01 0.41
N THR A 150 20.52 -3.14 -0.05
CA THR A 150 21.67 -2.38 0.44
C THR A 150 21.67 -0.96 -0.08
N LEU A 151 21.36 -0.75 -1.36
CA LEU A 151 21.26 0.59 -1.96
C LEU A 151 20.29 1.51 -1.20
N SER A 152 19.12 0.99 -0.80
CA SER A 152 18.15 1.77 -0.02
C SER A 152 18.65 2.21 1.37
N LYS A 153 19.67 1.55 1.92
CA LYS A 153 20.26 1.91 3.21
C LYS A 153 21.38 2.93 3.05
N GLU A 154 22.05 2.91 1.91
CA GLU A 154 23.15 3.79 1.56
C GLU A 154 22.68 5.13 0.97
N ALA A 155 21.44 5.18 0.48
CA ALA A 155 20.82 6.41 -0.01
C ALA A 155 20.91 7.55 1.01
N GLN A 156 21.54 8.65 0.58
CA GLN A 156 21.80 9.82 1.39
C GLN A 156 20.52 10.63 1.58
N VAL A 157 20.36 11.16 2.79
CA VAL A 157 19.23 12.02 3.15
C VAL A 157 19.79 13.28 3.79
N ASP A 158 19.63 14.39 3.09
CA ASP A 158 20.07 15.69 3.59
C ASP A 158 19.24 16.14 4.79
N VAL A 159 19.85 16.95 5.64
CA VAL A 159 19.21 17.48 6.86
C VAL A 159 17.94 18.27 6.52
N GLU A 160 17.93 18.96 5.38
CA GLU A 160 16.76 19.71 4.91
C GLU A 160 15.59 18.79 4.54
N ILE A 161 15.87 17.62 3.97
CA ILE A 161 14.86 16.61 3.64
C ILE A 161 14.31 15.97 4.91
N ILE A 162 15.16 15.72 5.91
CA ILE A 162 14.71 15.24 7.23
C ILE A 162 13.78 16.27 7.89
N ARG A 163 14.12 17.56 7.79
CA ARG A 163 13.26 18.66 8.28
C ARG A 163 11.95 18.70 7.51
N TYR A 164 11.98 18.60 6.18
CA TYR A 164 10.78 18.57 5.34
C TYR A 164 9.86 17.41 5.71
N GLN A 165 10.42 16.21 5.88
CA GLN A 165 9.70 15.03 6.40
C GLN A 165 9.04 15.32 7.75
N MET A 166 9.77 15.89 8.71
CA MET A 166 9.24 16.13 10.06
C MET A 166 8.18 17.23 10.07
N ASN A 167 8.32 18.24 9.20
CA ASN A 167 7.31 19.26 8.99
C ASN A 167 6.00 18.62 8.50
N ILE A 168 6.05 17.81 7.43
CA ILE A 168 4.86 17.09 6.92
C ILE A 168 4.18 16.28 8.05
N VAL A 169 4.96 15.52 8.82
CA VAL A 169 4.43 14.73 9.95
C VAL A 169 3.75 15.62 10.99
N SER A 170 4.32 16.79 11.28
CA SER A 170 3.78 17.74 12.25
C SER A 170 2.49 18.38 11.75
N PHE A 171 2.45 18.82 10.49
CA PHE A 171 1.25 19.39 9.88
C PHE A 171 0.11 18.38 9.77
N LEU A 172 0.41 17.13 9.37
CA LEU A 172 -0.59 16.05 9.39
C LEU A 172 -1.19 15.86 10.80
N ARG A 173 -0.39 15.97 11.87
CA ARG A 173 -0.86 15.81 13.25
C ARG A 173 -1.65 17.00 13.78
N MET A 174 -1.45 18.18 13.20
CA MET A 174 -2.14 19.42 13.56
C MET A 174 -3.36 19.67 12.67
N HIS A 175 -3.53 18.90 11.58
CA HIS A 175 -4.62 19.07 10.64
C HIS A 175 -5.98 18.88 11.32
N ARG A 176 -6.90 19.82 11.07
CA ARG A 176 -8.21 19.87 11.73
C ARG A 176 -9.06 18.62 11.48
N ALA A 177 -9.05 18.11 10.26
CA ALA A 177 -9.83 16.95 9.86
C ALA A 177 -9.25 15.61 10.36
N VAL A 178 -8.07 15.60 10.99
CA VAL A 178 -7.39 14.36 11.39
C VAL A 178 -7.59 14.09 12.89
N ALA A 179 -8.24 12.99 13.22
CA ALA A 179 -8.42 12.52 14.60
C ALA A 179 -7.18 11.80 15.10
N GLY A 180 -6.47 11.12 14.21
CA GLY A 180 -5.33 10.28 14.54
C GLY A 180 -4.79 9.49 13.35
N GLY A 181 -3.99 8.47 13.64
CA GLY A 181 -3.39 7.60 12.62
C GLY A 181 -1.91 7.86 12.32
N ILE A 182 -1.36 8.97 12.80
CA ILE A 182 0.04 9.34 12.55
C ILE A 182 0.93 8.82 13.69
N SER A 183 1.05 7.50 13.76
CA SER A 183 1.86 6.79 14.74
C SER A 183 3.37 7.02 14.53
N PRO A 184 4.22 6.87 15.56
CA PRO A 184 5.67 6.90 15.39
C PRO A 184 6.20 5.81 14.44
N THR A 185 5.48 4.69 14.32
CA THR A 185 5.76 3.63 13.34
C THR A 185 5.50 4.13 11.92
N ALA A 186 4.45 4.92 11.68
CA ALA A 186 4.21 5.58 10.39
C ALA A 186 5.40 6.45 9.97
N THR A 187 5.93 7.26 10.90
CA THR A 187 7.12 8.11 10.63
C THR A 187 8.35 7.27 10.26
N LYS A 188 8.57 6.13 10.94
CA LYS A 188 9.65 5.19 10.58
C LYS A 188 9.42 4.62 9.18
N HIS A 189 8.18 4.25 8.85
CA HIS A 189 7.85 3.69 7.55
C HIS A 189 8.01 4.69 6.42
N PHE A 190 7.58 5.93 6.65
CA PHE A 190 7.76 7.06 5.76
C PHE A 190 9.25 7.31 5.47
N GLY A 191 10.09 7.37 6.51
CA GLY A 191 11.53 7.56 6.35
C GLY A 191 12.23 6.38 5.65
N GLN A 192 11.72 5.17 5.81
CA GLN A 192 12.24 4.02 5.07
C GLN A 192 11.79 4.05 3.60
N LEU A 193 10.59 4.57 3.30
CA LEU A 193 10.01 4.49 1.96
C LEU A 193 10.69 5.46 1.01
N MET A 194 10.95 6.69 1.48
CA MET A 194 11.67 7.69 0.70
C MET A 194 13.04 7.18 0.22
N ARG A 195 13.77 6.43 1.06
CA ARG A 195 15.04 5.81 0.66
C ARG A 195 14.86 4.63 -0.30
N CYS A 196 13.81 3.83 -0.11
CA CYS A 196 13.48 2.74 -1.03
C CYS A 196 13.10 3.29 -2.42
N LEU A 197 12.37 4.41 -2.47
CA LEU A 197 12.01 5.08 -3.71
C LEU A 197 13.24 5.65 -4.42
N ALA A 198 14.16 6.31 -3.69
CA ALA A 198 15.41 6.79 -4.27
C ALA A 198 16.19 5.66 -4.96
N ALA A 199 16.36 4.53 -4.27
CA ALA A 199 17.03 3.35 -4.84
C ALA A 199 16.30 2.78 -6.07
N LEU A 200 14.97 2.81 -6.09
CA LEU A 200 14.17 2.35 -7.25
C LEU A 200 14.26 3.29 -8.45
N HIS A 201 14.44 4.58 -8.22
CA HIS A 201 14.65 5.58 -9.26
C HIS A 201 16.13 5.72 -9.67
N CYS A 202 17.01 4.83 -9.18
CA CYS A 202 18.46 4.88 -9.41
C CYS A 202 19.10 6.21 -8.97
N LEU A 203 18.59 6.79 -7.87
CA LEU A 203 19.12 8.01 -7.26
C LEU A 203 19.83 7.68 -5.94
N ASP A 204 21.01 8.26 -5.76
CA ASP A 204 21.80 8.09 -4.53
C ASP A 204 21.32 9.00 -3.38
N PHE A 205 20.47 9.98 -3.67
CA PHE A 205 19.93 10.95 -2.72
C PHE A 205 18.41 11.05 -2.82
N VAL A 206 17.76 11.49 -1.73
CA VAL A 206 16.31 11.66 -1.69
C VAL A 206 15.91 13.08 -2.11
N THR A 207 15.01 13.20 -3.07
CA THR A 207 14.43 14.48 -3.51
C THR A 207 13.09 14.79 -2.82
N PRO A 208 12.68 16.07 -2.72
CA PRO A 208 11.39 16.45 -2.12
C PRO A 208 10.19 15.83 -2.83
N ALA A 209 10.26 15.64 -4.16
CA ALA A 209 9.20 14.98 -4.93
C ALA A 209 8.97 13.53 -4.48
N LEU A 210 10.04 12.78 -4.19
CA LEU A 210 9.93 11.42 -3.67
C LEU A 210 9.33 11.39 -2.26
N VAL A 211 9.60 12.41 -1.45
CA VAL A 211 8.98 12.55 -0.13
C VAL A 211 7.48 12.79 -0.25
N GLY A 212 7.04 13.65 -1.18
CA GLY A 212 5.62 13.85 -1.48
C GLY A 212 4.93 12.55 -1.92
N LEU A 213 5.56 11.80 -2.83
CA LEU A 213 5.03 10.50 -3.28
C LEU A 213 4.96 9.47 -2.13
N ALA A 214 5.97 9.44 -1.28
CA ALA A 214 6.00 8.57 -0.12
C ALA A 214 4.89 8.93 0.88
N ALA A 215 4.57 10.22 1.05
CA ALA A 215 3.52 10.66 1.96
C ALA A 215 2.15 10.14 1.51
N ARG A 216 1.81 10.32 0.21
CA ARG A 216 0.58 9.81 -0.40
C ARG A 216 0.42 8.30 -0.19
N LYS A 217 1.51 7.55 -0.34
CA LYS A 217 1.51 6.08 -0.22
C LYS A 217 1.43 5.56 1.23
N VAL A 218 2.01 6.26 2.20
CA VAL A 218 2.11 5.76 3.59
C VAL A 218 0.89 6.16 4.43
N TYR A 219 0.33 7.34 4.20
CA TYR A 219 -0.70 7.90 5.07
C TYR A 219 -2.13 7.59 4.64
N LEU A 220 -2.37 7.18 3.39
CA LEU A 220 -3.70 6.92 2.85
C LEU A 220 -4.52 5.95 3.71
N HIS A 221 -3.95 4.81 4.12
CA HIS A 221 -4.66 3.85 4.99
C HIS A 221 -4.62 4.22 6.47
N ARG A 222 -3.76 5.15 6.87
CA ARG A 222 -3.49 5.45 8.29
C ARG A 222 -4.34 6.58 8.82
N ILE A 223 -4.61 7.61 8.01
CA ILE A 223 -5.33 8.80 8.44
C ILE A 223 -6.73 8.40 8.91
N GLN A 224 -7.08 8.83 10.12
CA GLN A 224 -8.41 8.70 10.67
C GLN A 224 -9.06 10.07 10.65
N LEU A 225 -10.13 10.20 9.87
CA LEU A 225 -10.91 11.43 9.82
C LEU A 225 -11.70 11.63 11.13
N THR A 226 -11.76 12.87 11.57
CA THR A 226 -12.53 13.28 12.76
C THR A 226 -14.01 13.41 12.39
N PRO A 227 -14.93 12.73 13.11
CA PRO A 227 -16.35 13.03 12.95
C PRO A 227 -16.64 14.46 13.45
N PRO A 228 -17.61 15.16 12.86
CA PRO A 228 -17.87 16.58 13.14
C PRO A 228 -18.12 16.85 14.63
N GLU A 229 -18.76 15.91 15.34
CA GLU A 229 -19.04 16.00 16.78
C GLU A 229 -17.78 16.03 17.67
N LYS A 230 -16.69 15.40 17.24
CA LYS A 230 -15.45 15.26 18.03
C LYS A 230 -14.36 16.24 17.60
N GLU A 231 -14.71 17.19 16.74
CA GLU A 231 -13.78 18.21 16.29
C GLU A 231 -13.36 19.13 17.44
N ARG A 232 -12.11 19.61 17.42
CA ARG A 232 -11.53 20.35 18.55
C ARG A 232 -12.31 21.63 18.87
N SER A 233 -12.88 22.27 17.85
CA SER A 233 -13.63 23.53 18.00
C SER A 233 -14.99 23.35 18.66
N MET A 234 -15.51 22.12 18.77
CA MET A 234 -16.71 21.80 19.56
C MET A 234 -16.51 22.07 21.05
N GLN A 235 -15.28 21.87 21.56
CA GLN A 235 -14.93 22.20 22.95
C GLN A 235 -14.96 23.71 23.22
N TRP A 236 -14.95 24.53 22.17
CA TRP A 236 -14.95 25.99 22.22
C TRP A 236 -16.30 26.60 21.81
N GLY A 237 -17.36 25.79 21.73
CA GLY A 237 -18.73 26.28 21.48
C GLY A 237 -19.06 26.57 20.01
N SER A 238 -18.34 25.96 19.07
CA SER A 238 -18.69 26.06 17.64
C SER A 238 -20.03 25.39 17.33
N ARG A 239 -20.74 25.87 16.30
CA ARG A 239 -21.99 25.25 15.83
C ARG A 239 -21.68 24.01 14.99
N LEU A 240 -22.41 22.92 15.22
CA LEU A 240 -22.21 21.64 14.52
C LEU A 240 -22.34 21.79 13.00
N GLU A 241 -23.36 22.51 12.54
CA GLU A 241 -23.63 22.77 11.11
C GLU A 241 -22.43 23.43 10.39
N ALA A 242 -21.73 24.34 11.07
CA ALA A 242 -20.56 25.02 10.51
C ALA A 242 -19.32 24.12 10.46
N VAL A 243 -19.24 23.12 11.34
CA VAL A 243 -18.17 22.12 11.32
C VAL A 243 -18.45 21.05 10.27
N GLU A 244 -19.71 20.63 10.13
CA GLU A 244 -20.15 19.68 9.12
C GLU A 244 -19.92 20.22 7.71
N ALA A 245 -20.36 21.45 7.42
CA ALA A 245 -20.12 22.09 6.12
C ALA A 245 -18.64 22.32 5.79
N LEU A 246 -17.75 22.30 6.79
CA LEU A 246 -16.31 22.46 6.59
C LEU A 246 -15.58 21.11 6.44
N LEU A 247 -16.15 20.03 6.96
CA LEU A 247 -15.64 18.66 6.82
C LEU A 247 -16.31 17.90 5.68
N GLU A 248 -17.35 18.47 5.08
CA GLU A 248 -18.00 17.95 3.87
C GLU A 248 -16.95 17.79 2.76
N ASP A 249 -16.98 16.62 2.11
CA ASP A 249 -16.07 16.22 1.02
C ASP A 249 -14.57 16.14 1.35
N VAL A 250 -14.15 16.25 2.61
CA VAL A 250 -12.73 16.12 2.97
C VAL A 250 -12.32 14.64 3.09
N GLY A 251 -11.66 14.13 2.04
CA GLY A 251 -11.06 12.79 2.02
C GLY A 251 -9.65 12.75 2.63
N PRO A 252 -9.12 11.54 2.94
CA PRO A 252 -7.74 11.40 3.40
C PRO A 252 -6.73 11.79 2.33
N GLU A 253 -7.11 11.76 1.05
CA GLU A 253 -6.27 12.22 -0.07
C GLU A 253 -6.15 13.74 -0.06
N ASP A 254 -7.27 14.46 0.09
CA ASP A 254 -7.31 15.92 0.15
C ASP A 254 -6.49 16.46 1.32
N VAL A 255 -6.61 15.82 2.49
CA VAL A 255 -5.78 16.17 3.67
C VAL A 255 -4.27 16.06 3.38
N ILE A 256 -3.86 15.07 2.58
CA ILE A 256 -2.45 14.90 2.23
C ILE A 256 -2.03 15.99 1.23
N GLU A 257 -2.85 16.28 0.22
CA GLU A 257 -2.56 17.35 -0.75
C GLU A 257 -2.49 18.72 -0.08
N ASP A 258 -3.42 19.03 0.81
CA ASP A 258 -3.43 20.27 1.58
C ASP A 258 -2.14 20.44 2.38
N VAL A 259 -1.72 19.39 3.09
CA VAL A 259 -0.48 19.45 3.88
C VAL A 259 0.75 19.57 2.96
N LEU A 260 0.79 18.87 1.84
CA LEU A 260 1.89 18.98 0.88
C LEU A 260 1.95 20.39 0.24
N GLY A 261 0.80 21.05 0.04
CA GLY A 261 0.73 22.43 -0.44
C GLY A 261 1.15 23.46 0.61
N MET A 262 0.90 23.20 1.90
CA MET A 262 1.28 24.10 2.99
C MET A 262 2.78 24.04 3.33
N VAL A 263 3.43 22.87 3.16
CA VAL A 263 4.83 22.71 3.52
C VAL A 263 5.73 23.09 2.36
N THR A 264 6.52 24.15 2.53
CA THR A 264 7.53 24.57 1.56
C THR A 264 8.61 23.49 1.40
N ALA A 265 8.80 23.01 0.18
CA ALA A 265 9.88 22.11 -0.16
C ALA A 265 11.24 22.83 -0.06
N PRO A 266 12.30 22.16 0.40
CA PRO A 266 13.66 22.70 0.31
C PRO A 266 14.06 22.83 -1.16
N VAL A 267 14.78 23.91 -1.48
CA VAL A 267 15.15 24.33 -2.84
C VAL A 267 16.57 23.91 -3.16
#